data_AF-A0A255PX25-F1
#
_entry.id   AF-A0A255PX25-F1
#
_cell.length_a   1.000
_cell.length_b   1.000
_cell.length_c   1.000
_cell.angle_alpha   90.00
_cell.angle_beta   90.00
_cell.angle_gamma   90.00
#
_symmetry.space_group_name_H-M   'P 1'
#
loop_
_entity.id
_entity.type
_entity.pdbx_description
1 polymer ?
#
loop_
_entity_poly.entity_id
_entity_poly.type
_entity_poly.pdbx_seq_one_letter_code
_entity_poly.pdbx_strand_id
1 'polypeptide(L)'
;MTAITADLPLPPLVTARPPAADEDPERLPVGRLLKWGDEHEDPDVQAQAAHARAALTGLRQRYTVDRVLTAITTEEQQLQARLAELRAEKEKLAPPKTRRKSPSYDAATVRAWARATGVDCPPRGRVPKRVLDAWRASLPTAAPGPS
;
A
#
# COMPACT_ATOMS: atom_id res chain seq x y z
N MET A 1 67.75 52.76 57.98
CA MET A 1 67.02 52.80 56.70
C MET A 1 66.46 51.40 56.48
N THR A 2 65.20 51.18 56.90
CA THR A 2 64.63 49.85 57.08
C THR A 2 63.67 49.55 55.93
N ALA A 3 63.90 48.43 55.25
CA ALA A 3 63.05 47.89 54.19
C ALA A 3 61.73 47.36 54.77
N ILE A 4 60.62 47.64 54.10
CA ILE A 4 59.40 46.81 54.16
C ILE A 4 58.85 46.73 52.73
N THR A 5 59.22 45.65 52.04
CA THR A 5 58.47 45.14 50.89
C THR A 5 57.18 44.54 51.44
N ALA A 6 56.06 45.21 51.24
CA ALA A 6 54.75 44.65 51.50
C ALA A 6 54.33 43.83 50.27
N ASP A 7 54.54 42.52 50.35
CA ASP A 7 53.94 41.53 49.46
C ASP A 7 52.46 41.38 49.87
N LEU A 8 51.56 42.00 49.09
CA LEU A 8 50.12 41.87 49.26
C LEU A 8 49.63 40.71 48.39
N PRO A 9 48.99 39.66 48.94
CA PRO A 9 48.47 38.56 48.14
C PRO A 9 47.33 39.06 47.25
N LEU A 10 47.46 38.86 45.95
CA LEU A 10 46.39 39.06 44.99
C LEU A 10 45.16 38.22 45.41
N PRO A 11 43.93 38.77 45.38
CA PRO A 11 42.75 37.95 45.57
C PRO A 11 42.75 36.84 44.52
N PRO A 12 42.35 35.61 44.85
CA PRO A 12 42.21 34.57 43.84
C PRO A 12 41.25 35.11 42.79
N LEU A 13 41.73 35.18 41.55
CA LEU A 13 40.86 35.37 40.39
C LEU A 13 39.78 34.31 40.53
N VAL A 14 38.56 34.72 40.88
CA VAL A 14 37.39 33.88 40.75
C VAL A 14 37.29 33.63 39.26
N THR A 15 37.88 32.53 38.82
CA THR A 15 37.66 32.01 37.49
C THR A 15 36.17 31.72 37.45
N ALA A 16 35.41 32.62 36.82
CA ALA A 16 34.01 32.39 36.52
C ALA A 16 33.94 31.00 35.92
N ARG A 17 33.31 30.06 36.64
CA ARG A 17 33.12 28.71 36.16
C ARG A 17 32.51 28.86 34.77
N PRO A 18 33.14 28.37 33.69
CA PRO A 18 32.51 28.41 32.39
C PRO A 18 31.12 27.79 32.54
N PRO A 19 30.07 28.41 31.95
CA PRO A 19 28.70 27.96 32.10
C PRO A 19 28.69 26.46 31.84
N ALA A 20 28.20 25.68 32.81
CA ALA A 20 28.21 24.23 32.70
C ALA A 20 27.51 23.85 31.38
N ALA A 21 27.87 22.75 30.72
CA ALA A 21 27.25 22.36 29.45
C ALA A 21 25.71 22.17 29.52
N ASP A 22 25.14 22.21 30.73
CA ASP A 22 23.70 22.29 31.03
C ASP A 22 23.08 23.68 30.81
N GLU A 23 23.89 24.71 30.52
CA GLU A 23 23.47 26.09 30.24
C GLU A 23 23.41 26.39 28.73
N ASP A 24 23.73 25.43 27.86
CA ASP A 24 23.48 25.53 26.42
C ASP A 24 21.97 25.35 26.17
N PRO A 25 21.22 26.42 25.85
CA PRO A 25 19.77 26.37 25.74
C PRO A 25 19.28 25.40 24.66
N GLU A 26 20.12 25.10 23.66
CA GLU A 26 19.79 24.16 22.58
C GLU A 26 19.80 22.69 23.03
N ARG A 27 20.55 22.37 24.09
CA ARG A 27 20.65 21.01 24.64
C ARG A 27 19.64 20.75 25.75
N LEU A 28 18.93 21.79 26.21
CA LEU A 28 17.97 21.65 27.28
C LEU A 28 16.82 20.74 26.83
N PRO A 29 16.51 19.65 27.56
CA PRO A 29 15.40 18.78 27.20
C PRO A 29 14.09 19.57 27.14
N VAL A 30 13.32 19.41 26.07
CA VAL A 30 12.06 20.16 25.85
C VAL A 30 11.11 20.03 27.05
N GLY A 31 11.04 18.87 27.69
CA GLY A 31 10.21 18.68 28.89
C GLY A 31 10.64 19.55 30.09
N ARG A 32 11.95 19.80 30.25
CA ARG A 32 12.49 20.69 31.28
C ARG A 32 12.21 22.15 30.93
N LEU A 33 12.38 22.54 29.66
CA LEU A 33 12.08 23.89 29.19
C LEU A 33 10.60 24.26 29.39
N LEU A 34 9.69 23.35 29.05
CA LEU A 34 8.26 23.56 29.24
C LEU A 34 7.86 23.65 30.71
N LYS A 35 8.51 22.85 31.57
CA LYS A 35 8.30 22.93 33.02
C LYS A 35 8.73 24.29 33.58
N TRP A 36 9.91 24.77 33.18
CA TRP A 36 10.38 26.11 33.55
C TRP A 36 9.40 27.19 33.09
N GLY A 37 8.86 27.08 31.86
CA GLY A 37 7.89 28.05 31.34
C GLY A 37 6.57 28.09 32.13
N ASP A 38 6.12 26.96 32.69
CA ASP A 38 4.92 26.94 33.54
C ASP A 38 5.14 27.56 34.92
N GLU A 39 6.34 27.40 35.47
CA GLU A 39 6.70 27.90 36.79
C GLU A 39 7.10 29.39 36.76
N HIS A 40 7.14 30.01 35.57
CA HIS A 40 7.54 31.40 35.39
C HIS A 40 6.46 32.37 35.88
N GLU A 41 6.87 33.51 36.43
CA GLU A 41 5.94 34.57 36.89
C GLU A 41 5.30 35.38 35.74
N ASP A 42 5.85 35.28 34.52
CA ASP A 42 5.39 36.05 33.37
C ASP A 42 4.28 35.27 32.64
N PRO A 43 3.06 35.83 32.53
CA PRO A 43 1.94 35.15 31.88
C PRO A 43 2.19 34.86 30.39
N ASP A 44 3.00 35.67 29.69
CA ASP A 44 3.29 35.44 28.27
C ASP A 44 4.20 34.21 28.10
N VAL A 45 5.15 34.02 29.01
CA VAL A 45 6.04 32.84 29.02
C VAL A 45 5.24 31.57 29.35
N GLN A 46 4.31 31.64 30.30
CA GLN A 46 3.38 30.54 30.60
C GLN A 46 2.51 30.19 29.38
N ALA A 47 1.96 31.20 28.69
CA ALA A 47 1.17 31.00 27.48
C ALA A 47 2.00 30.35 26.36
N GLN A 48 3.26 30.73 26.20
CA GLN A 48 4.18 30.13 25.24
C GLN A 48 4.44 28.65 25.56
N ALA A 49 4.64 28.29 26.84
CA ALA A 49 4.80 26.90 27.25
C ALA A 49 3.53 26.06 27.00
N ALA A 50 2.35 26.63 27.25
CA ALA A 50 1.07 25.99 26.96
C ALA A 50 0.89 25.75 25.45
N HIS A 51 1.20 26.75 24.61
CA HIS A 51 1.11 26.61 23.16
C HIS A 51 2.08 25.56 22.61
N ALA A 52 3.33 25.56 23.09
CA ALA A 52 4.32 24.56 22.71
C ALA A 52 3.90 23.13 23.10
N ARG A 53 3.24 22.93 24.25
CA ARG A 53 2.66 21.62 24.60
C ARG A 53 1.56 21.18 23.67
N ALA A 54 0.66 22.09 23.28
CA ALA A 54 -0.38 21.78 22.32
C ALA A 54 0.23 21.36 20.97
N ALA A 55 1.24 22.09 20.48
CA ALA A 55 1.96 21.76 19.26
C ALA A 55 2.64 20.37 19.34
N LEU A 56 3.35 20.09 20.43
CA LEU A 56 4.00 18.78 20.64
C LEU A 56 2.99 17.63 20.72
N THR A 57 1.81 17.87 21.30
CA THR A 57 0.74 16.87 21.33
C THR A 57 0.26 16.54 19.92
N GLY A 58 0.02 17.56 19.09
CA GLY A 58 -0.34 17.38 17.69
C GLY A 58 0.74 16.64 16.89
N LEU A 59 2.01 17.00 17.06
CA LEU A 59 3.13 16.33 16.39
C LEU A 59 3.27 14.86 16.79
N ARG A 60 3.13 14.54 18.09
CA ARG A 60 3.17 13.16 18.58
C ARG A 60 2.02 12.32 18.03
N GLN A 61 0.82 12.89 17.97
CA GLN A 61 -0.33 12.22 17.37
C GLN A 61 -0.07 11.92 15.89
N ARG A 62 0.40 12.92 15.13
CA ARG A 62 0.70 12.75 13.71
C ARG A 62 1.79 11.69 13.48
N TYR A 63 2.87 11.76 14.24
CA TYR A 63 3.96 10.77 14.20
C TYR A 63 3.45 9.35 14.45
N THR A 64 2.56 9.17 15.43
CA THR A 64 1.97 7.85 15.73
C THR A 64 1.12 7.36 14.58
N VAL A 65 0.26 8.22 14.02
CA VAL A 65 -0.57 7.90 12.85
C VAL A 65 0.29 7.50 11.65
N ASP A 66 1.30 8.30 11.32
CA ASP A 66 2.16 8.04 10.15
C ASP A 66 2.95 6.74 10.32
N ARG A 67 3.38 6.41 11.55
CA ARG A 67 4.02 5.10 11.84
C ARG A 67 3.09 3.93 11.64
N VAL A 68 1.85 4.03 12.13
CA VAL A 68 0.84 2.99 11.95
C VAL A 68 0.51 2.82 10.47
N LEU A 69 0.35 3.93 9.74
CA LEU A 69 0.11 3.90 8.30
C LEU A 69 1.24 3.21 7.55
N THR A 70 2.49 3.55 7.86
CA THR A 70 3.67 2.90 7.27
C THR A 70 3.71 1.40 7.54
N ALA A 71 3.38 0.97 8.77
CA ALA A 71 3.32 -0.43 9.13
C ALA A 71 2.21 -1.17 8.35
N ILE A 72 1.02 -0.58 8.23
CA ILE A 72 -0.09 -1.15 7.45
C ILE A 72 0.29 -1.28 5.97
N THR A 73 0.90 -0.24 5.38
CA THR A 73 1.34 -0.29 3.98
C THR A 73 2.38 -1.38 3.76
N THR A 74 3.30 -1.57 4.71
CA THR A 74 4.31 -2.62 4.63
C THR A 74 3.67 -4.01 4.71
N GLU A 75 2.72 -4.22 5.64
CA GLU A 75 1.97 -5.46 5.77
C GLU A 75 1.15 -5.77 4.51
N GLU A 76 0.48 -4.76 3.93
CA GLU A 76 -0.27 -4.89 2.69
C GLU A 76 0.63 -5.39 1.55
N GLN A 77 1.82 -4.82 1.39
CA GLN A 77 2.79 -5.26 0.38
C GLN A 77 3.22 -6.72 0.59
N GLN A 78 3.46 -7.13 1.83
CA GLN A 78 3.82 -8.52 2.16
C GLN A 78 2.68 -9.49 1.84
N LEU A 79 1.45 -9.15 2.20
CA LEU A 79 0.26 -9.94 1.89
C LEU A 79 0.02 -10.04 0.39
N GLN A 80 0.20 -8.96 -0.36
CA GLN A 80 0.10 -8.96 -1.81
C GLN A 80 1.15 -9.87 -2.46
N ALA A 81 2.41 -9.83 -1.99
CA ALA A 81 3.45 -10.73 -2.45
C ALA A 81 3.08 -12.21 -2.19
N ARG A 82 2.59 -12.52 -0.98
CA ARG A 82 2.15 -13.86 -0.63
C ARG A 82 0.98 -14.34 -1.48
N LEU A 83 0.01 -13.47 -1.76
CA LEU A 83 -1.10 -13.78 -2.66
C LEU A 83 -0.61 -14.03 -4.09
N ALA A 84 0.38 -13.29 -4.57
CA ALA A 84 0.97 -13.51 -5.88
C ALA A 84 1.65 -14.87 -5.98
N GLU A 85 2.42 -15.27 -4.96
CA GLU A 85 3.03 -16.61 -4.86
C GLU A 85 1.97 -17.71 -4.93
N LEU A 86 0.93 -17.62 -4.09
CA LEU A 86 -0.14 -18.61 -4.06
C LEU A 86 -0.91 -18.67 -5.39
N ARG A 87 -1.11 -17.54 -6.07
CA ARG A 87 -1.71 -17.50 -7.41
C ARG A 87 -0.81 -18.19 -8.44
N ALA A 88 0.50 -17.95 -8.38
CA ALA A 88 1.46 -18.59 -9.27
C ALA A 88 1.50 -20.11 -9.04
N GLU A 89 1.47 -20.57 -7.78
CA GLU A 89 1.38 -21.99 -7.44
C GLU A 89 0.07 -22.61 -7.93
N LYS A 90 -1.05 -21.92 -7.71
CA LYS A 90 -2.35 -22.35 -8.22
C LYS A 90 -2.37 -22.48 -9.74
N GLU A 91 -1.78 -21.53 -10.47
CA GLU A 91 -1.71 -21.59 -11.93
C GLU A 91 -0.84 -22.77 -12.41
N LYS A 92 0.28 -23.04 -11.73
CA LYS A 92 1.13 -24.21 -12.03
C LYS A 92 0.39 -25.54 -11.83
N LEU A 93 -0.45 -25.62 -10.80
CA LEU A 93 -1.25 -26.82 -10.49
C LEU A 93 -2.56 -26.88 -11.26
N ALA A 94 -2.99 -25.79 -11.89
CA ALA A 94 -4.27 -25.73 -12.58
C ALA A 94 -4.27 -26.69 -13.78
N PRO A 95 -5.34 -27.49 -13.96
CA PRO A 95 -5.46 -28.32 -15.14
C PRO A 95 -5.53 -27.43 -16.39
N PRO A 96 -4.98 -27.88 -17.54
CA PRO A 96 -5.05 -27.12 -18.77
C PRO A 96 -6.50 -26.77 -19.07
N LYS A 97 -6.78 -25.47 -19.26
CA LYS A 97 -8.12 -25.01 -19.64
C LYS A 97 -8.47 -25.67 -20.97
N THR A 98 -9.34 -26.69 -20.93
CA THR A 98 -9.85 -27.33 -22.13
C THR A 98 -10.65 -26.30 -22.91
N ARG A 99 -10.06 -25.73 -23.97
CA ARG A 99 -10.81 -24.93 -24.95
C ARG A 99 -11.81 -25.88 -25.60
N ARG A 100 -13.08 -25.72 -25.28
CA ARG A 100 -14.15 -26.41 -26.01
C ARG A 100 -14.05 -25.96 -27.47
N LYS A 101 -13.70 -26.88 -28.38
CA LYS A 101 -13.68 -26.59 -29.82
C LYS A 101 -15.01 -25.97 -30.21
N SER A 102 -14.96 -24.77 -30.77
CA SER A 102 -16.11 -24.16 -31.43
C SER A 102 -16.62 -25.15 -32.49
N PRO A 103 -17.94 -25.37 -32.60
CA PRO A 103 -18.46 -26.24 -33.65
C PRO A 103 -18.02 -25.73 -35.03
N SER A 104 -17.56 -26.63 -35.92
CA SER A 104 -17.08 -26.26 -37.26
C SER A 104 -18.21 -25.89 -38.24
N TYR A 105 -19.43 -25.71 -37.74
CA TYR A 105 -20.63 -25.43 -38.52
C TYR A 105 -21.28 -24.17 -37.97
N ASP A 106 -21.89 -23.39 -38.85
CA ASP A 106 -22.72 -22.28 -38.41
C ASP A 106 -24.07 -22.80 -37.91
N ALA A 107 -24.29 -22.69 -36.60
CA ALA A 107 -25.52 -23.12 -35.95
C ALA A 107 -26.75 -22.31 -36.42
N ALA A 108 -26.58 -21.08 -36.89
CA ALA A 108 -27.70 -20.30 -37.43
C ALA A 108 -28.18 -20.89 -38.76
N THR A 109 -27.26 -21.20 -39.67
CA THR A 109 -27.54 -21.88 -40.93
C THR A 109 -28.26 -23.22 -40.72
N VAL A 110 -27.76 -24.06 -39.81
CA VAL A 110 -28.38 -25.39 -39.56
C VAL A 110 -29.78 -25.24 -38.95
N ARG A 111 -30.01 -24.25 -38.07
CA ARG A 111 -31.35 -23.99 -37.51
C ARG A 111 -32.32 -23.42 -38.54
N ALA A 112 -31.83 -22.56 -39.44
CA ALA A 112 -32.65 -22.04 -40.54
C ALA A 112 -33.10 -23.18 -41.46
N TRP A 113 -32.19 -24.08 -41.82
CA TRP A 113 -32.50 -25.30 -42.55
C TRP A 113 -33.51 -26.18 -41.80
N ALA A 114 -33.26 -26.47 -40.51
CA ALA A 114 -34.14 -27.33 -39.72
C ALA A 114 -35.58 -26.79 -39.65
N ARG A 115 -35.75 -25.46 -39.51
CA ARG A 115 -37.07 -24.82 -39.55
C ARG A 115 -37.74 -24.93 -40.92
N ALA A 116 -36.99 -24.80 -42.00
CA ALA A 116 -37.51 -24.91 -43.37
C ALA A 116 -37.93 -26.35 -43.73
N THR A 117 -37.24 -27.36 -43.18
CA THR A 117 -37.50 -28.79 -43.48
C THR A 117 -38.40 -29.47 -42.42
N GLY A 118 -38.83 -28.75 -41.39
CA GLY A 118 -39.67 -29.29 -40.31
C GLY A 118 -38.94 -30.20 -39.33
N VAL A 119 -37.61 -30.13 -39.25
CA VAL A 119 -36.78 -30.92 -38.32
C VAL A 119 -36.72 -30.22 -36.96
N ASP A 120 -37.03 -30.95 -35.89
CA ASP A 120 -37.01 -30.43 -34.52
C ASP A 120 -35.60 -30.09 -34.03
N CYS A 121 -35.34 -28.78 -33.88
CA CYS A 121 -34.08 -28.23 -33.41
C CYS A 121 -34.30 -27.15 -32.32
N PRO A 122 -33.58 -27.21 -31.18
CA PRO A 122 -33.66 -26.20 -30.14
C PRO A 122 -33.29 -24.78 -30.61
N PRO A 123 -33.93 -23.73 -30.07
CA PRO A 123 -33.71 -22.35 -30.48
C PRO A 123 -32.33 -21.80 -30.05
N ARG A 124 -31.72 -22.39 -29.02
CA ARG A 124 -30.41 -21.98 -28.48
C ARG A 124 -29.56 -23.20 -28.13
N GLY A 125 -28.25 -22.99 -28.01
CA GLY A 125 -27.28 -24.03 -27.63
C GLY A 125 -26.69 -24.82 -28.80
N ARG A 126 -25.98 -25.92 -28.50
CA ARG A 126 -25.35 -26.78 -29.52
C ARG A 126 -26.44 -27.47 -30.36
N VAL A 127 -26.28 -27.48 -31.69
CA VAL A 127 -27.22 -28.18 -32.57
C VAL A 127 -27.10 -29.69 -32.34
N PRO A 128 -28.21 -30.43 -32.14
CA PRO A 128 -28.18 -31.86 -31.92
C PRO A 128 -27.56 -32.60 -33.12
N LYS A 129 -26.82 -33.68 -32.84
CA LYS A 129 -26.14 -34.47 -33.88
C LYS A 129 -27.12 -34.96 -34.97
N ARG A 130 -28.32 -35.40 -34.57
CA ARG A 130 -29.39 -35.83 -35.49
C ARG A 130 -29.72 -34.77 -36.55
N VAL A 131 -29.75 -33.49 -36.16
CA VAL A 131 -30.07 -32.37 -37.06
C VAL A 131 -28.89 -32.06 -37.97
N LEU A 132 -27.67 -32.12 -37.44
CA LEU A 132 -26.45 -31.90 -38.23
C LEU A 132 -26.23 -32.96 -39.30
N ASP A 133 -26.47 -34.22 -38.96
CA ASP A 133 -26.28 -35.34 -39.89
C ASP A 133 -27.32 -35.28 -41.01
N ALA A 134 -28.58 -34.96 -40.68
CA ALA A 134 -29.62 -34.73 -41.67
C ALA A 134 -29.34 -33.51 -42.56
N TRP A 135 -28.82 -32.41 -41.99
CA TRP A 135 -28.40 -31.25 -42.77
C TRP A 135 -27.26 -31.59 -43.73
N ARG A 136 -26.24 -32.31 -43.27
CA ARG A 136 -25.12 -32.74 -44.12
C ARG A 136 -25.56 -33.68 -45.25
N ALA A 137 -26.50 -34.59 -44.98
CA ALA A 137 -27.06 -35.47 -46.00
C ALA A 137 -27.89 -34.71 -47.04
N SER A 138 -28.44 -33.54 -46.68
CA SER A 138 -29.18 -32.68 -47.61
C SER A 138 -28.28 -31.75 -48.45
N LEU A 139 -27.02 -31.56 -48.06
CA LEU A 139 -26.08 -30.79 -48.86
C LEU A 139 -25.75 -31.57 -50.14
N PRO A 140 -25.67 -30.90 -51.29
CA PRO A 140 -25.19 -31.55 -52.51
C PRO A 140 -23.80 -32.11 -52.24
N THR A 141 -23.62 -33.43 -52.35
CA THR A 141 -22.29 -34.04 -52.45
C THR A 141 -21.65 -33.45 -53.70
N ALA A 142 -20.69 -32.54 -53.53
CA ALA A 142 -19.81 -32.16 -54.62
C ALA A 142 -19.10 -33.44 -55.08
N ALA A 143 -19.50 -33.93 -56.25
CA ALA A 143 -18.86 -35.09 -56.88
C ALA A 143 -17.35 -34.82 -57.03
N PRO A 144 -16.48 -35.82 -56.83
CA PRO A 144 -15.07 -35.66 -57.18
C PRO A 144 -14.98 -35.34 -58.67
N GLY A 145 -14.38 -34.19 -59.01
CA GLY A 145 -14.19 -33.78 -60.40
C GLY A 145 -13.37 -34.83 -61.16
N PRO A 146 -13.68 -35.07 -62.46
CA PRO A 146 -12.95 -36.05 -63.26
C PRO A 146 -11.50 -35.62 -63.48
N SER A 147 -10.59 -36.61 -63.48
CA SER A 147 -9.16 -36.52 -63.82
C SER A 147 -8.92 -36.08 -65.26
#